data_AF-R0KQK1-F1
#
_entry.id   AF-R0KQK1-F1
#
_cell.length_a   1.000
_cell.length_b   1.000
_cell.length_c   1.000
_cell.angle_alpha   90.00
_cell.angle_beta   90.00
_cell.angle_gamma   90.00
#
_symmetry.space_group_name_H-M   'P 1'
#
loop_
_entity.id
_entity.type
_entity.pdbx_description
1 polymer ?
#
loop_
_entity_poly.entity_id
_entity_poly.type
_entity_poly.pdbx_seq_one_letter_code
_entity_poly.pdbx_strand_id
1 'polypeptide(L)'
;MKIFKIFFVLNVVYTFDPFLINEVLVLENNYWGEDNAQLETKEGFLNAVIVEINNGEKQDLWENLIIPSDCYYDSEKIKHLFVLFTNLTEKILSKANADNEDQTLVLNFQYFYSDTKLENAFSMVDYKGKLYFYENYKVLNYESDDTIKFKEDTSKSCICHVKQMTQNLFNSKYVVLVDSDTDFIDQNMNVTLCYFSSQKSCFENFKKFVQFLNCLKLAKDDTDPISQNNSIVDENNLLEMSFFDSYLENKFNIDYKNKKDAKIHRFIDMIESLFEQCCYEIKEKLSNHQIILPVNGIVTIEFILDQFYELIKKAIESSLKNIGSEYSVKVPVIFCAYFLVFKRDIKRMSKSIINSTWESLRIFDYFNELLGREIANEEDYMEVDKAICDYFNIMRCINEAKYDQSRTSVINLANPMLKDKFECRLIKAFEITVENPIEFGSIKAIGLKGKEILIEESVDYFMRFYEQ
;
A
#
# COMPACT_ATOMS: atom_id res chain seq x y z
N MET A 1 5.71 -15.06 35.40
CA MET A 1 6.27 -13.83 36.02
C MET A 1 7.37 -13.23 35.15
N LYS A 2 7.00 -12.43 34.14
CA LYS A 2 7.88 -11.39 33.60
C LYS A 2 7.49 -10.09 34.30
N ILE A 3 8.45 -9.35 34.82
CA ILE A 3 8.21 -8.06 35.48
C ILE A 3 8.54 -6.96 34.47
N PHE A 4 7.53 -6.22 34.03
CA PHE A 4 7.76 -4.86 33.54
C PHE A 4 7.57 -3.91 34.72
N LYS A 5 8.49 -2.97 34.86
CA LYS A 5 8.43 -1.89 35.83
C LYS A 5 8.73 -0.60 35.07
N ILE A 6 7.77 0.31 35.03
CA ILE A 6 7.97 1.64 34.49
C ILE A 6 8.65 2.47 35.58
N PHE A 7 9.79 3.08 35.29
CA PHE A 7 10.54 3.90 36.25
C PHE A 7 10.77 5.31 35.71
N PHE A 8 10.37 6.30 36.50
CA PHE A 8 10.81 7.68 36.35
C PHE A 8 11.85 7.99 37.43
N VAL A 9 13.02 8.52 37.04
CA VAL A 9 14.08 8.94 37.95
C VAL A 9 14.38 10.41 37.70
N LEU A 10 14.15 11.27 38.70
CA LEU A 10 14.55 12.67 38.67
C LEU A 10 15.39 13.03 39.90
N ASN A 11 16.69 12.70 39.83
CA ASN A 11 17.73 13.46 40.55
C ASN A 11 19.12 13.30 39.90
N VAL A 12 19.25 13.65 38.61
CA VAL A 12 20.55 13.64 37.91
C VAL A 12 21.26 14.98 38.12
N VAL A 13 21.92 15.12 39.26
CA VAL A 13 22.91 16.19 39.48
C VAL A 13 24.23 15.74 38.86
N TYR A 14 24.62 16.40 37.76
CA TYR A 14 25.81 16.11 36.93
C TYR A 14 25.82 14.77 36.16
N THR A 15 25.18 14.75 34.99
CA THR A 15 25.85 14.58 33.67
C THR A 15 24.98 15.23 32.59
N PHE A 16 25.55 15.49 31.41
CA PHE A 16 24.77 15.90 30.23
C PHE A 16 24.00 14.68 29.69
N ASP A 17 22.71 14.88 29.40
CA ASP A 17 21.74 13.97 28.75
C ASP A 17 21.54 12.56 29.38
N PRO A 18 20.43 12.31 30.11
CA PRO A 18 20.20 11.02 30.80
C PRO A 18 19.08 10.11 30.24
N PHE A 19 18.07 10.64 29.54
CA PHE A 19 16.96 9.88 28.93
C PHE A 19 16.18 10.71 27.92
N LEU A 20 15.51 10.03 26.98
CA LEU A 20 14.55 10.61 26.02
C LEU A 20 13.13 10.16 26.40
N ILE A 21 12.17 11.10 26.46
CA ILE A 21 10.74 10.79 26.59
C ILE A 21 10.04 11.15 25.28
N ASN A 22 9.42 10.17 24.63
CA ASN A 22 8.63 10.34 23.42
C ASN A 22 7.13 10.24 23.73
N GLU A 23 6.31 11.03 23.05
CA GLU A 23 4.86 10.83 23.01
C GLU A 23 4.55 9.69 22.02
N VAL A 24 3.90 8.63 22.49
CA VAL A 24 3.65 7.39 21.72
C VAL A 24 2.19 6.94 21.81
N LEU A 25 1.77 6.10 20.86
CA LEU A 25 0.48 5.40 20.91
C LEU A 25 0.68 3.92 21.26
N VAL A 26 -0.25 3.38 22.05
CA VAL A 26 -0.28 1.98 22.47
C VAL A 26 -1.51 1.31 21.88
N LEU A 27 -1.31 0.15 21.26
CA LEU A 27 -2.38 -0.73 20.78
C LEU A 27 -2.77 -1.72 21.88
N GLU A 28 -3.91 -1.44 22.54
CA GLU A 28 -4.59 -2.35 23.46
C GLU A 28 -5.42 -3.37 22.67
N ASN A 29 -5.30 -4.67 22.96
CA ASN A 29 -5.91 -5.76 22.17
C ASN A 29 -6.06 -7.09 22.95
N ASN A 30 -6.69 -8.10 22.33
CA ASN A 30 -6.84 -9.47 22.85
C ASN A 30 -6.22 -10.55 21.92
N TYR A 31 -5.09 -10.26 21.26
CA TYR A 31 -4.52 -11.18 20.24
C TYR A 31 -3.86 -12.45 20.81
N TRP A 32 -3.44 -12.47 22.09
CA TRP A 32 -2.70 -13.57 22.71
C TRP A 32 -3.19 -13.87 24.14
N GLY A 33 -2.79 -15.03 24.70
CA GLY A 33 -3.12 -15.45 26.06
C GLY A 33 -2.22 -14.83 27.15
N GLU A 34 -2.54 -15.12 28.42
CA GLU A 34 -2.01 -14.43 29.61
C GLU A 34 -0.48 -14.48 29.81
N ASP A 35 0.19 -15.57 29.40
CA ASP A 35 1.66 -15.70 29.43
C ASP A 35 2.31 -15.34 28.07
N ASN A 36 1.71 -14.41 27.31
CA ASN A 36 1.95 -14.20 25.87
C ASN A 36 1.78 -15.50 25.05
N ALA A 37 0.96 -16.42 25.55
CA ALA A 37 0.77 -17.74 24.96
C ALA A 37 -0.02 -17.60 23.66
N GLN A 38 0.60 -17.98 22.52
CA GLN A 38 -0.11 -18.10 21.26
C GLN A 38 -1.25 -19.11 21.38
N LEU A 39 -2.49 -18.62 21.25
CA LEU A 39 -3.74 -19.38 21.28
C LEU A 39 -4.14 -19.79 19.85
N GLU A 40 -4.97 -20.83 19.75
CA GLU A 40 -5.61 -21.26 18.50
C GLU A 40 -6.95 -20.53 18.34
N THR A 41 -7.14 -19.82 17.24
CA THR A 41 -8.43 -19.25 16.82
C THR A 41 -9.08 -20.13 15.75
N LYS A 42 -10.28 -19.76 15.27
CA LYS A 42 -10.91 -20.43 14.12
C LYS A 42 -10.11 -20.27 12.81
N GLU A 43 -9.16 -19.33 12.77
CA GLU A 43 -8.20 -19.06 11.68
C GLU A 43 -6.85 -19.79 11.88
N GLY A 44 -6.62 -20.42 13.05
CA GLY A 44 -5.36 -21.06 13.42
C GLY A 44 -4.55 -20.26 14.44
N PHE A 45 -3.22 -20.33 14.37
CA PHE A 45 -2.31 -19.69 15.33
C PHE A 45 -1.80 -18.34 14.81
N LEU A 46 -2.11 -17.23 15.49
CA LEU A 46 -1.70 -15.87 15.08
C LEU A 46 -0.22 -15.63 15.38
N ASN A 47 0.63 -15.54 14.34
CA ASN A 47 2.08 -15.40 14.48
C ASN A 47 2.52 -13.93 14.55
N ALA A 48 1.89 -13.07 13.75
CA ALA A 48 2.21 -11.66 13.64
C ALA A 48 1.01 -10.82 13.19
N VAL A 49 1.03 -9.54 13.54
CA VAL A 49 0.17 -8.50 12.96
C VAL A 49 1.06 -7.40 12.40
N ILE A 50 0.86 -6.96 11.16
CA ILE A 50 1.45 -5.71 10.67
C ILE A 50 0.37 -4.62 10.73
N VAL A 51 0.71 -3.47 11.31
CA VAL A 51 -0.16 -2.29 11.36
C VAL A 51 0.46 -1.20 10.51
N GLU A 52 -0.24 -0.78 9.44
CA GLU A 52 0.19 0.27 8.52
C GLU A 52 -0.86 1.38 8.37
N ILE A 53 -0.45 2.56 7.93
CA ILE A 53 -1.39 3.62 7.50
C ILE A 53 -1.76 3.43 6.03
N ASN A 54 -3.04 3.19 5.73
CA ASN A 54 -3.53 3.25 4.36
C ASN A 54 -3.72 4.72 3.92
N ASN A 55 -2.64 5.31 3.39
CA ASN A 55 -2.60 6.71 2.97
C ASN A 55 -2.92 6.95 1.49
N GLY A 56 -3.09 5.90 0.67
CA GLY A 56 -3.33 6.01 -0.79
C GLY A 56 -2.14 6.54 -1.62
N GLU A 57 -1.28 7.40 -1.08
CA GLU A 57 -0.13 7.98 -1.79
C GLU A 57 1.24 7.53 -1.25
N LYS A 58 2.12 7.20 -2.21
CA LYS A 58 3.60 7.16 -2.18
C LYS A 58 4.34 6.76 -0.89
N GLN A 59 4.87 5.54 -0.96
CA GLN A 59 6.27 5.14 -0.66
C GLN A 59 6.84 5.26 0.76
N ASP A 60 6.33 6.11 1.64
CA ASP A 60 6.75 6.10 3.04
C ASP A 60 6.00 4.97 3.77
N LEU A 61 6.68 3.84 3.96
CA LEU A 61 6.16 2.68 4.71
C LEU A 61 6.19 2.98 6.21
N TRP A 62 5.07 3.51 6.72
CA TRP A 62 4.79 3.60 8.14
C TRP A 62 4.12 2.29 8.57
N GLU A 63 4.92 1.28 8.88
CA GLU A 63 4.47 -0.05 9.29
C GLU A 63 5.11 -0.49 10.61
N ASN A 64 4.33 -1.16 11.46
CA ASN A 64 4.81 -1.79 12.69
C ASN A 64 4.52 -3.28 12.64
N LEU A 65 5.56 -4.11 12.77
CA LEU A 65 5.43 -5.55 12.97
C LEU A 65 5.22 -5.83 14.47
N ILE A 66 4.09 -6.46 14.80
CA ILE A 66 3.71 -6.85 16.15
C ILE A 66 3.80 -8.37 16.28
N ILE A 67 4.62 -8.85 17.21
CA ILE A 67 4.82 -10.29 17.50
C ILE A 67 4.69 -10.54 19.01
N PRO A 68 4.21 -11.74 19.45
CA PRO A 68 3.91 -12.01 20.86
C PRO A 68 5.11 -11.94 21.82
N SER A 69 6.35 -11.89 21.35
CA SER A 69 7.52 -11.63 22.22
C SER A 69 7.58 -10.20 22.73
N ASP A 70 6.97 -9.27 22.00
CA ASP A 70 7.20 -7.82 22.12
C ASP A 70 6.00 -7.10 22.78
N CYS A 71 4.92 -7.83 23.02
CA CYS A 71 3.71 -7.36 23.70
C CYS A 71 3.82 -7.48 25.23
N TYR A 72 3.25 -6.51 25.94
CA TYR A 72 3.07 -6.55 27.39
C TYR A 72 1.66 -7.06 27.72
N TYR A 73 1.56 -8.05 28.62
CA TYR A 73 0.26 -8.46 29.16
C TYR A 73 -0.07 -7.66 30.42
N ASP A 74 -1.15 -6.90 30.33
CA ASP A 74 -1.82 -6.20 31.42
C ASP A 74 -2.84 -7.15 32.07
N SER A 75 -2.50 -7.63 33.27
CA SER A 75 -3.32 -8.56 34.03
C SER A 75 -4.51 -7.91 34.77
N GLU A 76 -4.58 -6.58 34.85
CA GLU A 76 -5.68 -5.87 35.51
C GLU A 76 -6.85 -5.64 34.54
N LYS A 77 -6.55 -5.25 33.29
CA LYS A 77 -7.56 -5.13 32.22
C LYS A 77 -7.76 -6.44 31.44
N ILE A 78 -6.88 -7.43 31.61
CA ILE A 78 -6.85 -8.69 30.85
C ILE A 78 -6.63 -8.37 29.35
N LYS A 79 -5.61 -7.57 29.06
CA LYS A 79 -5.29 -7.00 27.74
C LYS A 79 -3.83 -7.19 27.35
N HIS A 80 -3.56 -7.26 26.06
CA HIS A 80 -2.21 -7.09 25.51
C HIS A 80 -2.01 -5.66 25.03
N LEU A 81 -0.88 -5.07 25.41
CA LEU A 81 -0.45 -3.72 25.01
C LEU A 81 0.81 -3.82 24.14
N PHE A 82 0.86 -3.07 23.05
CA PHE A 82 2.06 -2.92 22.21
C PHE A 82 2.31 -1.45 21.89
N VAL A 83 3.55 -0.98 22.06
CA VAL A 83 3.95 0.41 21.76
C VAL A 83 4.15 0.57 20.24
N LEU A 84 3.40 1.47 19.62
CA LEU A 84 3.59 1.79 18.21
C LEU A 84 4.83 2.68 18.03
N PHE A 85 5.77 2.23 17.19
CA PHE A 85 7.00 2.97 16.85
C PHE A 85 6.73 4.46 16.61
N THR A 86 7.64 5.31 17.10
CA THR A 86 7.51 6.78 17.12
C THR A 86 7.08 7.34 15.77
N ASN A 87 7.73 6.87 14.69
CA ASN A 87 7.42 7.19 13.30
C ASN A 87 5.94 6.97 12.90
N LEU A 88 5.33 5.83 13.27
CA LEU A 88 3.91 5.55 13.00
C LEU A 88 3.02 6.45 13.88
N THR A 89 3.38 6.59 15.16
CA THR A 89 2.64 7.44 16.09
C THR A 89 2.59 8.90 15.61
N GLU A 90 3.71 9.48 15.22
CA GLU A 90 3.79 10.86 14.70
C GLU A 90 2.85 11.07 13.51
N LYS A 91 2.71 10.09 12.60
CA LYS A 91 1.79 10.18 11.46
C LYS A 91 0.31 10.04 11.85
N ILE A 92 0.00 9.30 12.91
CA ILE A 92 -1.36 9.26 13.46
C ILE A 92 -1.69 10.59 14.14
N LEU A 93 -0.84 11.03 15.08
CA LEU A 93 -1.05 12.26 15.87
C LEU A 93 -1.02 13.54 15.02
N SER A 94 -0.14 13.65 14.02
CA SER A 94 -0.12 14.81 13.11
C SER A 94 -1.37 14.91 12.23
N LYS A 95 -2.09 13.80 12.01
CA LYS A 95 -3.42 13.79 11.38
C LYS A 95 -4.56 13.99 12.38
N ALA A 96 -4.38 13.63 13.65
CA ALA A 96 -5.30 13.98 14.73
C ALA A 96 -5.38 15.50 14.92
N ASN A 97 -4.23 16.17 14.91
CA ASN A 97 -4.07 17.59 15.19
C ASN A 97 -4.35 18.50 13.96
N ALA A 98 -5.01 17.97 12.93
CA ALA A 98 -5.35 18.72 11.71
C ALA A 98 -6.87 18.91 11.62
N ASP A 99 -7.34 20.16 11.76
CA ASP A 99 -8.76 20.56 11.75
C ASP A 99 -9.48 20.39 10.38
N ASN A 100 -9.17 19.34 9.61
CA ASN A 100 -9.85 18.98 8.37
C ASN A 100 -10.73 17.74 8.59
N GLU A 101 -12.05 17.95 8.72
CA GLU A 101 -13.05 16.88 8.86
C GLU A 101 -12.96 15.81 7.74
N ASP A 102 -12.48 16.20 6.55
CA ASP A 102 -12.25 15.32 5.40
C ASP A 102 -11.09 14.32 5.57
N GLN A 103 -10.09 14.59 6.43
CA GLN A 103 -8.89 13.74 6.58
C GLN A 103 -9.11 12.52 7.49
N THR A 104 -10.09 11.69 7.13
CA THR A 104 -10.28 10.38 7.77
C THR A 104 -9.03 9.51 7.63
N LEU A 105 -8.38 9.19 8.75
CA LEU A 105 -7.26 8.26 8.79
C LEU A 105 -7.76 6.81 8.91
N VAL A 106 -7.17 5.91 8.11
CA VAL A 106 -7.48 4.47 8.11
C VAL A 106 -6.19 3.69 8.34
N LEU A 107 -6.22 2.77 9.29
CA LEU A 107 -5.14 1.80 9.52
C LEU A 107 -5.52 0.46 8.88
N ASN A 108 -4.59 -0.19 8.19
CA ASN A 108 -4.72 -1.58 7.79
C ASN A 108 -4.01 -2.46 8.82
N PHE A 109 -4.67 -3.54 9.23
CA PHE A 109 -4.16 -4.58 10.12
C PHE A 109 -4.05 -5.87 9.30
N GLN A 110 -2.83 -6.26 8.97
CA GLN A 110 -2.55 -7.50 8.24
C GLN A 110 -2.22 -8.61 9.25
N TYR A 111 -3.08 -9.62 9.34
CA TYR A 111 -2.95 -10.73 10.29
C TYR A 111 -2.39 -11.99 9.61
N PHE A 112 -1.37 -12.59 10.23
CA PHE A 112 -0.65 -13.74 9.70
C PHE A 112 -0.83 -14.98 10.59
N TYR A 113 -1.64 -15.92 10.12
CA TYR A 113 -1.95 -17.17 10.82
C TYR A 113 -1.23 -18.38 10.20
N SER A 114 -1.05 -19.43 10.99
CA SER A 114 -0.60 -20.75 10.52
C SER A 114 -1.51 -21.87 11.08
N ASP A 115 -1.60 -22.98 10.35
CA ASP A 115 -2.32 -24.18 10.78
C ASP A 115 -1.62 -25.00 11.89
N THR A 116 -0.40 -24.65 12.28
CA THR A 116 0.25 -25.12 13.51
C THR A 116 0.99 -23.99 14.22
N LYS A 117 1.21 -24.16 15.53
CA LYS A 117 1.94 -23.21 16.38
C LYS A 117 3.41 -23.12 15.97
N LEU A 118 3.91 -21.92 15.66
CA LEU A 118 5.32 -21.69 15.33
C LEU A 118 6.13 -21.26 16.56
N GLU A 119 7.45 -21.45 16.52
CA GLU A 119 8.34 -21.00 17.61
C GLU A 119 8.53 -19.48 17.62
N ASN A 120 8.47 -18.83 16.46
CA ASN A 120 8.55 -17.38 16.26
C ASN A 120 8.02 -17.00 14.87
N ALA A 121 7.77 -15.71 14.61
CA ALA A 121 7.22 -15.24 13.34
C ALA A 121 8.17 -15.43 12.14
N PHE A 122 9.50 -15.36 12.33
CA PHE A 122 10.45 -15.56 11.23
C PHE A 122 10.42 -17.00 10.69
N SER A 123 10.02 -17.98 11.51
CA SER A 123 9.80 -19.37 11.08
C SER A 123 8.72 -19.52 10.00
N MET A 124 7.90 -18.49 9.72
CA MET A 124 6.95 -18.50 8.59
C MET A 124 7.63 -18.61 7.23
N VAL A 125 8.86 -18.08 7.06
CA VAL A 125 9.54 -17.99 5.76
C VAL A 125 9.81 -19.36 5.15
N ASP A 126 10.18 -20.35 5.99
CA ASP A 126 10.45 -21.74 5.60
C ASP A 126 9.27 -22.69 5.91
N TYR A 127 8.10 -22.17 6.30
CA TYR A 127 6.98 -22.98 6.75
C TYR A 127 6.28 -23.72 5.60
N LYS A 128 5.98 -25.00 5.82
CA LYS A 128 5.43 -25.92 4.78
C LYS A 128 3.98 -26.36 5.03
N GLY A 129 3.36 -25.90 6.11
CA GLY A 129 1.92 -26.06 6.33
C GLY A 129 1.15 -24.93 5.64
N LYS A 130 -0.10 -24.72 6.05
CA LYS A 130 -0.92 -23.62 5.55
C LYS A 130 -0.63 -22.34 6.32
N LEU A 131 -0.39 -21.27 5.59
CA LEU A 131 -0.48 -19.91 6.08
C LEU A 131 -1.82 -19.32 5.66
N TYR A 132 -2.42 -18.49 6.52
CA TYR A 132 -3.63 -17.72 6.20
C TYR A 132 -3.35 -16.24 6.44
N PHE A 133 -3.88 -15.41 5.54
CA PHE A 133 -3.68 -13.96 5.52
C PHE A 133 -5.04 -13.26 5.51
N TYR A 134 -5.21 -12.31 6.43
CA TYR A 134 -6.44 -11.52 6.54
C TYR A 134 -6.06 -10.05 6.71
N GLU A 135 -6.62 -9.18 5.87
CA GLU A 135 -6.55 -7.73 6.08
C GLU A 135 -7.80 -7.25 6.83
N ASN A 136 -7.64 -6.22 7.65
CA ASN A 136 -8.78 -5.47 8.17
C ASN A 136 -8.46 -3.98 8.28
N TYR A 137 -9.38 -3.15 7.79
CA TYR A 137 -9.23 -1.71 7.77
C TYR A 137 -10.03 -1.11 8.93
N LYS A 138 -9.37 -0.36 9.79
CA LYS A 138 -10.02 0.35 10.90
C LYS A 138 -9.95 1.86 10.64
N VAL A 139 -11.11 2.49 10.49
CA VAL A 139 -11.24 3.95 10.45
C VAL A 139 -10.98 4.51 11.85
N LEU A 140 -10.15 5.54 11.97
CA LEU A 140 -9.94 6.25 13.24
C LEU A 140 -10.98 7.35 13.44
N ASN A 141 -11.41 7.52 14.69
CA ASN A 141 -12.17 8.66 15.17
C ASN A 141 -11.55 9.19 16.47
N TYR A 142 -11.27 10.49 16.50
CA TYR A 142 -10.67 11.15 17.65
C TYR A 142 -11.79 11.58 18.62
N GLU A 143 -11.69 11.17 19.89
CA GLU A 143 -12.65 11.56 20.93
C GLU A 143 -12.06 12.51 21.96
N SER A 144 -10.78 12.34 22.30
CA SER A 144 -10.05 13.16 23.27
C SER A 144 -8.55 12.90 23.14
N ASP A 145 -7.73 13.81 23.64
CA ASP A 145 -6.26 13.81 23.56
C ASP A 145 -5.62 12.45 23.84
N ASP A 146 -6.17 11.67 24.77
CA ASP A 146 -5.59 10.41 25.27
C ASP A 146 -6.24 9.12 24.71
N THR A 147 -7.25 9.23 23.86
CA THR A 147 -7.93 8.05 23.29
C THR A 147 -8.41 8.31 21.87
N ILE A 148 -7.86 7.50 20.95
CA ILE A 148 -8.31 7.39 19.57
C ILE A 148 -9.14 6.12 19.49
N LYS A 149 -10.42 6.24 19.15
CA LYS A 149 -11.27 5.06 18.93
C LYS A 149 -11.25 4.66 17.47
N PHE A 150 -11.59 3.40 17.23
CA PHE A 150 -11.99 2.97 15.91
C PHE A 150 -13.47 3.32 15.69
N LYS A 151 -13.77 3.92 14.54
CA LYS A 151 -15.14 4.17 14.10
C LYS A 151 -15.72 2.87 13.54
N GLU A 152 -16.93 2.51 13.94
CA GLU A 152 -17.70 1.48 13.24
C GLU A 152 -18.20 2.08 11.91
N ASP A 153 -17.38 1.93 10.87
CA ASP A 153 -17.62 2.41 9.51
C ASP A 153 -17.20 1.34 8.49
N THR A 154 -17.86 0.19 8.55
CA THR A 154 -17.55 -0.98 7.72
C THR A 154 -17.55 -0.62 6.24
N SER A 155 -18.47 0.24 5.79
CA SER A 155 -18.53 0.71 4.39
C SER A 155 -17.23 1.37 3.97
N LYS A 156 -16.71 2.33 4.75
CA LYS A 156 -15.44 3.00 4.44
C LYS A 156 -14.24 2.07 4.53
N SER A 157 -14.27 1.09 5.44
CA SER A 157 -13.26 0.03 5.53
C SER A 157 -13.27 -0.90 4.29
N CYS A 158 -14.44 -1.37 3.85
CA CYS A 158 -14.59 -2.13 2.60
C CYS A 158 -14.10 -1.33 1.38
N ILE A 159 -14.45 -0.04 1.28
CA ILE A 159 -13.96 0.84 0.20
C ILE A 159 -12.42 0.90 0.18
N CYS A 160 -11.76 0.88 1.35
CA CYS A 160 -10.30 0.86 1.44
C CYS A 160 -9.70 -0.48 0.97
N HIS A 161 -10.32 -1.62 1.31
CA HIS A 161 -9.87 -2.93 0.83
C HIS A 161 -10.11 -3.10 -0.68
N VAL A 162 -11.26 -2.68 -1.20
CA VAL A 162 -11.56 -2.67 -2.65
C VAL A 162 -10.55 -1.80 -3.43
N LYS A 163 -10.16 -0.66 -2.87
CA LYS A 163 -9.06 0.19 -3.39
C LYS A 163 -7.72 -0.55 -3.41
N GLN A 164 -7.35 -1.22 -2.33
CA GLN A 164 -6.11 -2.00 -2.20
C GLN A 164 -6.08 -3.18 -3.19
N MET A 165 -7.11 -4.03 -3.21
CA MET A 165 -7.19 -5.20 -4.10
C MET A 165 -7.22 -4.82 -5.58
N THR A 166 -7.90 -3.74 -5.94
CA THR A 166 -7.89 -3.25 -7.32
C THR A 166 -6.54 -2.65 -7.72
N GLN A 167 -5.87 -1.91 -6.83
CA GLN A 167 -4.47 -1.53 -7.05
C GLN A 167 -3.57 -2.76 -7.21
N ASN A 168 -3.81 -3.85 -6.49
CA ASN A 168 -3.03 -5.08 -6.61
C ASN A 168 -3.30 -5.81 -7.95
N LEU A 169 -4.55 -5.89 -8.41
CA LEU A 169 -4.91 -6.36 -9.76
C LEU A 169 -4.14 -5.61 -10.86
N PHE A 170 -4.01 -4.28 -10.74
CA PHE A 170 -3.22 -3.47 -11.66
C PHE A 170 -1.70 -3.72 -11.52
N ASN A 171 -1.14 -3.53 -10.32
CA ASN A 171 0.30 -3.59 -10.09
C ASN A 171 0.91 -4.98 -10.44
N SER A 172 0.12 -6.05 -10.33
CA SER A 172 0.55 -7.43 -10.59
C SER A 172 0.50 -7.83 -12.08
N LYS A 173 0.16 -6.90 -12.99
CA LYS A 173 -0.09 -7.16 -14.42
C LYS A 173 -1.18 -8.20 -14.71
N TYR A 174 -2.12 -8.41 -13.77
CA TYR A 174 -3.16 -9.44 -13.95
C TYR A 174 -4.15 -9.10 -15.06
N VAL A 175 -4.37 -7.81 -15.33
CA VAL A 175 -5.12 -7.28 -16.49
C VAL A 175 -4.60 -7.84 -17.83
N VAL A 176 -3.30 -8.16 -17.95
CA VAL A 176 -2.67 -8.70 -19.17
C VAL A 176 -3.07 -10.15 -19.45
N LEU A 177 -3.57 -10.86 -18.43
CA LEU A 177 -3.92 -12.28 -18.52
C LEU A 177 -5.37 -12.50 -19.02
N VAL A 178 -6.12 -11.42 -19.26
CA VAL A 178 -7.52 -11.44 -19.77
C VAL A 178 -7.66 -12.16 -21.10
N ASP A 179 -6.72 -11.96 -22.02
CA ASP A 179 -6.76 -12.50 -23.39
C ASP A 179 -6.15 -13.92 -23.52
N SER A 180 -6.03 -14.66 -22.41
CA SER A 180 -5.46 -16.01 -22.41
C SER A 180 -6.49 -17.13 -22.31
N ASP A 181 -6.20 -18.28 -22.93
CA ASP A 181 -7.14 -19.39 -23.10
C ASP A 181 -7.74 -19.91 -21.79
N THR A 182 -9.07 -20.02 -21.78
CA THR A 182 -9.87 -20.37 -20.59
C THR A 182 -9.69 -21.81 -20.11
N ASP A 183 -9.18 -22.70 -20.96
CA ASP A 183 -9.23 -24.16 -20.76
C ASP A 183 -8.43 -24.66 -19.54
N PHE A 184 -7.48 -23.84 -19.04
CA PHE A 184 -6.75 -24.13 -17.81
C PHE A 184 -7.63 -24.01 -16.54
N ILE A 185 -8.62 -23.11 -16.56
CA ILE A 185 -9.40 -22.69 -15.39
C ILE A 185 -10.27 -23.83 -14.86
N ASP A 186 -10.99 -24.51 -15.75
CA ASP A 186 -11.98 -25.55 -15.41
C ASP A 186 -11.34 -26.88 -14.93
N GLN A 187 -10.01 -27.03 -14.97
CA GLN A 187 -9.33 -28.32 -14.75
C GLN A 187 -8.33 -28.37 -13.59
N ASN A 188 -7.76 -27.24 -13.13
CA ASN A 188 -6.57 -27.26 -12.25
C ASN A 188 -6.65 -26.38 -10.98
N MET A 189 -7.71 -25.60 -10.78
CA MET A 189 -7.77 -24.64 -9.65
C MET A 189 -8.65 -25.14 -8.50
N ASN A 190 -8.05 -25.29 -7.31
CA ASN A 190 -8.78 -25.50 -6.06
C ASN A 190 -8.81 -24.20 -5.23
N VAL A 191 -9.55 -23.21 -5.75
CA VAL A 191 -9.77 -21.90 -5.11
C VAL A 191 -11.21 -21.84 -4.61
N THR A 192 -11.39 -21.55 -3.32
CA THR A 192 -12.72 -21.22 -2.76
C THR A 192 -13.08 -19.79 -3.14
N LEU A 193 -14.26 -19.61 -3.73
CA LEU A 193 -14.80 -18.31 -4.12
C LEU A 193 -15.82 -17.81 -3.08
N CYS A 194 -15.89 -16.49 -2.93
CA CYS A 194 -16.69 -15.80 -1.92
C CYS A 194 -17.96 -15.17 -2.49
N TYR A 195 -17.97 -14.82 -3.78
CA TYR A 195 -19.09 -14.22 -4.50
C TYR A 195 -19.50 -15.07 -5.72
N PHE A 196 -18.53 -15.50 -6.54
CA PHE A 196 -18.84 -16.20 -7.79
C PHE A 196 -19.06 -17.70 -7.60
N SER A 197 -20.10 -18.24 -8.25
CA SER A 197 -20.45 -19.67 -8.20
C SER A 197 -19.50 -20.60 -8.97
N SER A 198 -18.55 -20.07 -9.73
CA SER A 198 -17.53 -20.82 -10.47
C SER A 198 -16.36 -19.93 -10.91
N GLN A 199 -15.18 -20.53 -11.04
CA GLN A 199 -13.95 -19.85 -11.47
C GLN A 199 -14.10 -19.24 -12.87
N LYS A 200 -14.83 -19.92 -13.76
CA LYS A 200 -15.18 -19.43 -15.10
C LYS A 200 -16.06 -18.19 -15.07
N SER A 201 -17.11 -18.17 -14.23
CA SER A 201 -17.97 -16.99 -14.05
C SER A 201 -17.20 -15.81 -13.47
N CYS A 202 -16.31 -16.07 -12.51
CA CYS A 202 -15.40 -15.06 -11.98
C CYS A 202 -14.49 -14.46 -13.08
N PHE A 203 -13.82 -15.30 -13.87
CA PHE A 203 -12.92 -14.87 -14.93
C PHE A 203 -13.63 -14.08 -16.04
N GLU A 204 -14.77 -14.55 -16.56
CA GLU A 204 -15.50 -13.83 -17.62
C GLU A 204 -16.08 -12.49 -17.12
N ASN A 205 -16.40 -12.34 -15.83
CA ASN A 205 -16.77 -11.03 -15.28
C ASN A 205 -15.54 -10.13 -15.04
N PHE A 206 -14.38 -10.69 -14.65
CA PHE A 206 -13.11 -9.94 -14.61
C PHE A 206 -12.73 -9.38 -15.99
N LYS A 207 -12.97 -10.11 -17.10
CA LYS A 207 -12.77 -9.56 -18.45
C LYS A 207 -13.61 -8.31 -18.69
N LYS A 208 -14.89 -8.33 -18.31
CA LYS A 208 -15.79 -7.16 -18.40
C LYS A 208 -15.32 -6.00 -17.51
N PHE A 209 -14.83 -6.29 -16.31
CA PHE A 209 -14.26 -5.28 -15.41
C PHE A 209 -13.05 -4.58 -16.05
N VAL A 210 -12.15 -5.34 -16.66
CA VAL A 210 -11.00 -4.80 -17.41
C VAL A 210 -11.44 -3.98 -18.63
N GLN A 211 -12.48 -4.40 -19.35
CA GLN A 211 -13.05 -3.62 -20.46
C GLN A 211 -13.68 -2.30 -19.97
N PHE A 212 -14.45 -2.34 -18.88
CA PHE A 212 -15.05 -1.17 -18.24
C PHE A 212 -14.00 -0.13 -17.78
N LEU A 213 -12.85 -0.60 -17.29
CA LEU A 213 -11.73 0.25 -16.86
C LEU A 213 -11.02 0.99 -18.01
N ASN A 214 -11.42 0.77 -19.26
CA ASN A 214 -11.06 1.55 -20.46
C ASN A 214 -9.56 1.85 -20.59
N CYS A 215 -8.72 0.83 -20.39
CA CYS A 215 -7.26 0.99 -20.34
C CYS A 215 -6.64 1.30 -21.71
N LEU A 216 -5.70 2.25 -21.73
CA LEU A 216 -4.98 2.72 -22.91
C LEU A 216 -4.32 1.55 -23.68
N LYS A 217 -4.63 1.42 -24.97
CA LYS A 217 -4.07 0.42 -25.87
C LYS A 217 -3.18 1.08 -26.92
N LEU A 218 -1.91 0.68 -27.02
CA LEU A 218 -1.01 1.14 -28.08
C LEU A 218 -1.18 0.25 -29.33
N ALA A 219 -1.70 0.83 -30.42
CA ALA A 219 -1.98 0.17 -31.68
C ALA A 219 -1.00 0.57 -32.79
N LYS A 220 -0.97 -0.21 -33.88
CA LYS A 220 -0.28 0.16 -35.11
C LYS A 220 -1.25 0.83 -36.07
N ASP A 221 -0.75 1.77 -36.84
CA ASP A 221 -1.57 2.64 -37.69
C ASP A 221 -2.29 1.85 -38.82
N ASP A 222 -1.74 0.70 -39.23
CA ASP A 222 -2.30 -0.21 -40.25
C ASP A 222 -3.04 -1.45 -39.66
N THR A 223 -3.28 -1.56 -38.34
CA THR A 223 -4.01 -2.72 -37.80
C THR A 223 -5.53 -2.57 -37.95
N ASP A 224 -6.08 -3.27 -38.94
CA ASP A 224 -7.53 -3.48 -39.13
C ASP A 224 -8.22 -3.83 -37.79
N PRO A 225 -9.23 -3.05 -37.32
CA PRO A 225 -9.84 -3.22 -36.00
C PRO A 225 -10.65 -4.52 -35.83
N ILE A 226 -10.70 -5.33 -36.89
CA ILE A 226 -11.43 -6.60 -37.00
C ILE A 226 -10.57 -7.79 -36.52
N SER A 227 -9.27 -7.58 -36.28
CA SER A 227 -8.31 -8.66 -35.93
C SER A 227 -8.13 -8.93 -34.43
N GLN A 228 -8.76 -8.15 -33.55
CA GLN A 228 -8.79 -8.41 -32.09
C GLN A 228 -10.15 -9.00 -31.67
N ASN A 229 -10.13 -10.10 -30.93
CA ASN A 229 -11.33 -10.90 -30.63
C ASN A 229 -12.39 -10.17 -29.80
N ASN A 230 -13.49 -9.76 -30.43
CA ASN A 230 -14.81 -9.48 -29.82
C ASN A 230 -14.89 -8.51 -28.62
N SER A 231 -13.83 -7.78 -28.24
CA SER A 231 -13.95 -6.60 -27.39
C SER A 231 -14.42 -5.42 -28.24
N ILE A 232 -15.48 -4.73 -27.82
CA ILE A 232 -15.85 -3.45 -28.41
C ILE A 232 -14.66 -2.50 -28.20
N VAL A 233 -14.04 -2.06 -29.29
CA VAL A 233 -12.95 -1.08 -29.26
C VAL A 233 -13.59 0.29 -29.10
N ASP A 234 -13.56 0.83 -27.88
CA ASP A 234 -13.81 2.24 -27.65
C ASP A 234 -12.62 3.03 -28.22
N GLU A 235 -12.85 3.78 -29.30
CA GLU A 235 -11.86 4.63 -29.97
C GLU A 235 -11.15 5.58 -29.00
N ASN A 236 -11.83 5.96 -27.90
CA ASN A 236 -11.28 6.87 -26.89
C ASN A 236 -10.10 6.27 -26.08
N ASN A 237 -9.88 4.95 -26.07
CA ASN A 237 -8.71 4.34 -25.39
C ASN A 237 -7.55 3.96 -26.35
N LEU A 238 -7.72 4.18 -27.65
CA LEU A 238 -6.77 3.72 -28.66
C LEU A 238 -5.70 4.79 -28.94
N LEU A 239 -4.44 4.43 -28.73
CA LEU A 239 -3.28 5.27 -29.05
C LEU A 239 -2.58 4.73 -30.28
N GLU A 240 -2.68 5.45 -31.39
CA GLU A 240 -1.93 5.18 -32.62
C GLU A 240 -0.43 5.47 -32.44
N MET A 241 0.42 4.64 -33.03
CA MET A 241 1.88 4.81 -32.95
C MET A 241 2.35 6.13 -33.59
N SER A 242 1.75 6.53 -34.72
CA SER A 242 2.05 7.79 -35.39
C SER A 242 1.63 9.01 -34.56
N PHE A 243 0.49 8.95 -33.85
CA PHE A 243 0.09 10.00 -32.91
C PHE A 243 1.05 10.10 -31.72
N PHE A 244 1.43 8.96 -31.11
CA PHE A 244 2.42 8.93 -30.04
C PHE A 244 3.75 9.60 -30.45
N ASP A 245 4.32 9.19 -31.60
CA ASP A 245 5.61 9.69 -32.06
C ASP A 245 5.53 11.19 -32.40
N SER A 246 4.55 11.59 -33.19
CA SER A 246 4.39 12.99 -33.61
C SER A 246 4.07 13.92 -32.43
N TYR A 247 3.30 13.47 -31.43
CA TYR A 247 3.01 14.27 -30.25
C TYR A 247 4.27 14.54 -29.41
N LEU A 248 5.04 13.48 -29.10
CA LEU A 248 6.25 13.60 -28.29
C LEU A 248 7.39 14.30 -29.04
N GLU A 249 7.56 14.04 -30.35
CA GLU A 249 8.56 14.73 -31.15
C GLU A 249 8.24 16.23 -31.28
N ASN A 250 6.98 16.63 -31.46
CA ASN A 250 6.61 18.04 -31.48
C ASN A 250 7.01 18.77 -30.18
N LYS A 251 6.75 18.16 -29.01
CA LYS A 251 7.18 18.75 -27.72
C LYS A 251 8.70 18.80 -27.57
N PHE A 252 9.40 17.72 -27.95
CA PHE A 252 10.86 17.67 -27.95
C PHE A 252 11.49 18.74 -28.87
N ASN A 253 10.91 18.95 -30.06
CA ASN A 253 11.36 19.96 -31.00
C ASN A 253 11.23 21.38 -30.42
N ILE A 254 10.16 21.66 -29.67
CA ILE A 254 9.96 22.94 -28.99
C ILE A 254 10.99 23.17 -27.87
N ASP A 255 11.18 22.19 -26.98
CA ASP A 255 12.07 22.34 -25.81
C ASP A 255 13.57 22.20 -26.11
N TYR A 256 13.96 21.49 -27.19
CA TYR A 256 15.36 21.16 -27.47
C TYR A 256 15.85 21.62 -28.84
N LYS A 257 15.28 21.12 -29.96
CA LYS A 257 15.81 21.44 -31.30
C LYS A 257 15.70 22.93 -31.65
N ASN A 258 14.57 23.57 -31.33
CA ASN A 258 14.31 24.98 -31.64
C ASN A 258 14.93 25.98 -30.62
N LYS A 259 15.50 25.49 -29.52
CA LYS A 259 15.95 26.32 -28.38
C LYS A 259 17.40 26.76 -28.57
N LYS A 260 17.63 28.08 -28.59
CA LYS A 260 18.96 28.72 -28.81
C LYS A 260 19.91 28.62 -27.61
N ASP A 261 20.06 27.42 -27.07
CA ASP A 261 20.95 27.10 -25.95
C ASP A 261 22.19 26.34 -26.46
N ALA A 262 23.38 26.91 -26.21
CA ALA A 262 24.65 26.37 -26.68
C ALA A 262 25.09 25.08 -25.98
N LYS A 263 24.56 24.76 -24.77
CA LYS A 263 24.80 23.47 -24.11
C LYS A 263 23.90 22.39 -24.70
N ILE A 264 22.63 22.70 -24.99
CA ILE A 264 21.72 21.77 -25.68
C ILE A 264 22.28 21.44 -27.08
N HIS A 265 22.60 22.46 -27.89
CA HIS A 265 23.16 22.26 -29.24
C HIS A 265 24.48 21.48 -29.24
N ARG A 266 25.30 21.57 -28.18
CA ARG A 266 26.57 20.82 -28.06
C ARG A 266 26.38 19.33 -27.78
N PHE A 267 25.21 18.92 -27.29
CA PHE A 267 24.91 17.52 -26.92
C PHE A 267 23.68 16.98 -27.65
N ILE A 268 23.20 17.63 -28.72
CA ILE A 268 21.89 17.34 -29.32
C ILE A 268 21.75 15.88 -29.75
N ASP A 269 22.75 15.30 -30.41
CA ASP A 269 22.77 13.89 -30.83
C ASP A 269 22.57 12.91 -29.64
N MET A 270 23.11 13.26 -28.45
CA MET A 270 22.95 12.46 -27.23
C MET A 270 21.60 12.69 -26.55
N ILE A 271 21.04 13.90 -26.67
CA ILE A 271 19.71 14.25 -26.15
C ILE A 271 18.63 13.56 -27.01
N GLU A 272 18.79 13.56 -28.34
CA GLU A 272 17.96 12.82 -29.28
C GLU A 272 18.02 11.31 -29.00
N SER A 273 19.22 10.73 -28.84
CA SER A 273 19.34 9.30 -28.54
C SER A 273 18.75 8.91 -27.16
N LEU A 274 18.79 9.80 -26.15
CA LEU A 274 18.06 9.58 -24.89
C LEU A 274 16.54 9.66 -25.11
N PHE A 275 16.05 10.64 -25.87
CA PHE A 275 14.63 10.77 -26.20
C PHE A 275 14.11 9.52 -26.93
N GLU A 276 14.81 9.04 -27.95
CA GLU A 276 14.49 7.80 -28.68
C GLU A 276 14.43 6.58 -27.74
N GLN A 277 15.42 6.39 -26.87
CA GLN A 277 15.45 5.30 -25.89
C GLN A 277 14.29 5.39 -24.89
N CYS A 278 13.92 6.60 -24.47
CA CYS A 278 12.78 6.85 -23.59
C CYS A 278 11.44 6.56 -24.28
N CYS A 279 11.26 7.00 -25.52
CA CYS A 279 10.08 6.72 -26.34
C CYS A 279 9.94 5.21 -26.63
N TYR A 280 11.04 4.53 -26.93
CA TYR A 280 11.08 3.07 -27.08
C TYR A 280 10.66 2.35 -25.79
N GLU A 281 11.21 2.73 -24.64
CA GLU A 281 10.87 2.15 -23.32
C GLU A 281 9.38 2.33 -22.96
N ILE A 282 8.77 3.45 -23.33
CA ILE A 282 7.33 3.68 -23.15
C ILE A 282 6.53 2.75 -24.06
N LYS A 283 6.85 2.72 -25.36
CA LYS A 283 6.20 1.83 -26.35
C LYS A 283 6.29 0.36 -25.92
N GLU A 284 7.48 -0.10 -25.53
CA GLU A 284 7.73 -1.46 -25.05
C GLU A 284 6.84 -1.79 -23.85
N LYS A 285 6.73 -0.88 -22.88
CA LYS A 285 5.87 -1.07 -21.70
C LYS A 285 4.38 -1.03 -22.01
N LEU A 286 3.93 -0.23 -22.96
CA LEU A 286 2.53 -0.19 -23.39
C LEU A 286 2.17 -1.49 -24.15
N SER A 287 2.93 -1.87 -25.18
CA SER A 287 2.66 -3.09 -25.95
C SER A 287 2.80 -4.37 -25.11
N ASN A 288 3.78 -4.44 -24.20
CA ASN A 288 3.91 -5.57 -23.26
C ASN A 288 3.03 -5.39 -22.00
N HIS A 289 2.10 -4.44 -22.00
CA HIS A 289 1.12 -4.14 -20.95
C HIS A 289 1.73 -4.11 -19.52
N GLN A 290 2.96 -3.61 -19.40
CA GLN A 290 3.73 -3.57 -18.16
C GLN A 290 3.37 -2.38 -17.24
N ILE A 291 2.55 -1.49 -17.75
CA ILE A 291 1.93 -0.36 -17.09
C ILE A 291 0.46 -0.32 -17.51
N ILE A 292 -0.41 0.11 -16.60
CA ILE A 292 -1.85 0.20 -16.85
C ILE A 292 -2.26 1.64 -16.60
N LEU A 293 -2.99 2.19 -17.56
CA LEU A 293 -3.32 3.61 -17.65
C LEU A 293 -4.77 3.71 -18.12
N PRO A 294 -5.74 3.81 -17.19
CA PRO A 294 -7.15 3.91 -17.55
C PRO A 294 -7.45 5.28 -18.19
N VAL A 295 -8.24 5.27 -19.26
CA VAL A 295 -8.67 6.48 -19.97
C VAL A 295 -10.12 6.79 -19.58
N ASN A 296 -10.29 7.84 -18.77
CA ASN A 296 -11.59 8.37 -18.36
C ASN A 296 -11.58 9.91 -18.53
N GLY A 297 -12.72 10.58 -18.37
CA GLY A 297 -12.90 11.98 -18.82
C GLY A 297 -11.92 13.03 -18.26
N ILE A 298 -11.18 12.75 -17.19
CA ILE A 298 -10.09 13.61 -16.66
C ILE A 298 -8.71 13.16 -17.18
N VAL A 299 -8.55 11.86 -17.45
CA VAL A 299 -7.31 11.20 -17.87
C VAL A 299 -7.37 10.93 -19.36
N THR A 300 -7.16 11.95 -20.19
CA THR A 300 -7.12 11.79 -21.64
C THR A 300 -5.80 11.16 -22.11
N ILE A 301 -5.76 10.73 -23.38
CA ILE A 301 -4.53 10.24 -24.02
C ILE A 301 -3.43 11.32 -23.98
N GLU A 302 -3.77 12.58 -24.29
CA GLU A 302 -2.82 13.70 -24.25
C GLU A 302 -2.32 13.98 -22.83
N PHE A 303 -3.18 13.89 -21.81
CA PHE A 303 -2.73 13.99 -20.41
C PHE A 303 -1.69 12.92 -20.07
N ILE A 304 -1.89 11.69 -20.53
CA ILE A 304 -0.93 10.59 -20.35
C ILE A 304 0.38 10.86 -21.11
N LEU A 305 0.30 11.33 -22.36
CA LEU A 305 1.49 11.72 -23.15
C LEU A 305 2.26 12.87 -22.51
N ASP A 306 1.58 13.79 -21.82
CA ASP A 306 2.19 14.89 -21.08
C ASP A 306 2.94 14.41 -19.84
N GLN A 307 2.34 13.49 -19.06
CA GLN A 307 3.04 12.87 -17.93
C GLN A 307 4.28 12.09 -18.40
N PHE A 308 4.18 11.37 -19.53
CA PHE A 308 5.35 10.73 -20.13
C PHE A 308 6.41 11.75 -20.56
N TYR A 309 6.02 12.81 -21.28
CA TYR A 309 6.96 13.81 -21.79
C TYR A 309 7.72 14.52 -20.67
N GLU A 310 7.05 14.90 -19.58
CA GLU A 310 7.71 15.53 -18.43
C GLU A 310 8.70 14.57 -17.72
N LEU A 311 8.47 13.24 -17.74
CA LEU A 311 9.48 12.28 -17.30
C LEU A 311 10.71 12.23 -18.23
N ILE A 312 10.51 12.31 -19.56
CA ILE A 312 11.62 12.36 -20.54
C ILE A 312 12.44 13.63 -20.33
N LYS A 313 11.76 14.78 -20.25
CA LYS A 313 12.35 16.10 -20.00
C LYS A 313 13.16 16.14 -18.72
N LYS A 314 12.59 15.66 -17.60
CA LYS A 314 13.29 15.49 -16.31
C LYS A 314 14.58 14.67 -16.45
N ALA A 315 14.57 13.58 -17.24
CA ALA A 315 15.76 12.75 -17.46
C ALA A 315 16.84 13.46 -18.29
N ILE A 316 16.44 14.20 -19.34
CA ILE A 316 17.35 15.01 -20.17
C ILE A 316 17.95 16.15 -19.35
N GLU A 317 17.14 16.96 -18.66
CA GLU A 317 17.60 18.09 -17.86
C GLU A 317 18.50 17.64 -16.71
N SER A 318 18.18 16.52 -16.05
CA SER A 318 19.04 15.94 -15.01
C SER A 318 20.38 15.45 -15.57
N SER A 319 20.39 14.86 -16.77
CA SER A 319 21.63 14.48 -17.46
C SER A 319 22.47 15.71 -17.78
N LEU A 320 21.86 16.72 -18.41
CA LEU A 320 22.52 17.99 -18.76
C LEU A 320 23.06 18.75 -17.54
N LYS A 321 22.37 18.71 -16.39
CA LYS A 321 22.83 19.35 -15.16
C LYS A 321 24.13 18.73 -14.63
N ASN A 322 24.27 17.40 -14.72
CA ASN A 322 25.41 16.67 -14.16
C ASN A 322 26.60 16.51 -15.12
N ILE A 323 26.43 16.85 -16.41
CA ILE A 323 27.54 17.00 -17.35
C ILE A 323 28.27 18.32 -17.04
N GLY A 324 29.33 18.20 -16.24
CA GLY A 324 30.25 19.28 -15.90
C GLY A 324 31.15 19.72 -17.06
N SER A 325 32.10 20.61 -16.79
CA SER A 325 32.99 21.22 -17.79
C SER A 325 34.15 20.34 -18.26
N GLU A 326 34.43 19.22 -17.59
CA GLU A 326 35.55 18.32 -17.90
C GLU A 326 35.07 17.05 -18.62
N TYR A 327 35.78 16.66 -19.69
CA TYR A 327 35.19 15.88 -20.78
C TYR A 327 35.57 14.39 -20.82
N SER A 328 34.68 13.67 -21.54
CA SER A 328 34.85 12.39 -22.25
C SER A 328 34.23 11.15 -21.59
N VAL A 329 34.89 10.50 -20.63
CA VAL A 329 34.55 9.11 -20.25
C VAL A 329 33.22 8.95 -19.49
N LYS A 330 32.79 9.95 -18.71
CA LYS A 330 31.61 9.83 -17.82
C LYS A 330 30.27 10.16 -18.48
N VAL A 331 30.24 10.79 -19.66
CA VAL A 331 29.00 11.34 -20.22
C VAL A 331 27.97 10.24 -20.55
N PRO A 332 28.32 9.13 -21.25
CA PRO A 332 27.35 8.03 -21.49
C PRO A 332 26.85 7.39 -20.19
N VAL A 333 27.72 7.27 -19.18
CA VAL A 333 27.36 6.70 -17.86
C VAL A 333 26.30 7.55 -17.15
N ILE A 334 26.38 8.88 -17.25
CA ILE A 334 25.37 9.82 -16.70
C ILE A 334 24.03 9.62 -17.41
N PHE A 335 24.01 9.58 -18.75
CA PHE A 335 22.78 9.34 -19.53
C PHE A 335 22.15 7.98 -19.20
N CYS A 336 22.93 6.89 -19.16
CA CYS A 336 22.43 5.57 -18.77
C CYS A 336 21.87 5.55 -17.34
N ALA A 337 22.49 6.26 -16.39
CA ALA A 337 21.98 6.35 -15.03
C ALA A 337 20.62 7.07 -14.97
N TYR A 338 20.42 8.16 -15.72
CA TYR A 338 19.12 8.84 -15.77
C TYR A 338 18.07 8.09 -16.57
N PHE A 339 18.44 7.33 -17.61
CA PHE A 339 17.53 6.39 -18.26
C PHE A 339 17.05 5.30 -17.26
N LEU A 340 17.93 4.75 -16.42
CA LEU A 340 17.53 3.80 -15.37
C LEU A 340 16.62 4.42 -14.29
N VAL A 341 16.73 5.73 -14.01
CA VAL A 341 15.77 6.46 -13.17
C VAL A 341 14.42 6.58 -13.89
N PHE A 342 14.42 7.00 -15.15
CA PHE A 342 13.22 7.09 -16.00
C PHE A 342 12.47 5.75 -16.11
N LYS A 343 13.18 4.61 -16.27
CA LYS A 343 12.57 3.26 -16.27
C LYS A 343 11.76 2.97 -15.00
N ARG A 344 12.18 3.50 -13.84
CA ARG A 344 11.48 3.38 -12.54
C ARG A 344 10.33 4.37 -12.42
N ASP A 345 10.55 5.61 -12.83
CA ASP A 345 9.55 6.68 -12.71
C ASP A 345 8.32 6.44 -13.60
N ILE A 346 8.45 5.78 -14.76
CA ILE A 346 7.28 5.30 -15.54
C ILE A 346 6.34 4.41 -14.69
N LYS A 347 6.88 3.46 -13.90
CA LYS A 347 6.05 2.58 -13.05
C LYS A 347 5.39 3.37 -11.92
N ARG A 348 6.10 4.33 -11.34
CA ARG A 348 5.57 5.25 -10.31
C ARG A 348 4.45 6.11 -10.88
N MET A 349 4.58 6.60 -12.12
CA MET A 349 3.58 7.40 -12.81
C MET A 349 2.26 6.63 -13.00
N SER A 350 2.32 5.40 -13.52
CA SER A 350 1.14 4.54 -13.67
C SER A 350 0.40 4.31 -12.34
N LYS A 351 1.12 3.97 -11.25
CA LYS A 351 0.49 3.87 -9.92
C LYS A 351 -0.03 5.23 -9.41
N SER A 352 0.67 6.33 -9.65
CA SER A 352 0.23 7.66 -9.20
C SER A 352 -1.05 8.11 -9.91
N ILE A 353 -1.17 7.85 -11.22
CA ILE A 353 -2.38 8.14 -12.01
C ILE A 353 -3.56 7.37 -11.43
N ILE A 354 -3.48 6.03 -11.39
CA ILE A 354 -4.53 5.14 -10.85
C ILE A 354 -5.03 5.62 -9.47
N ASN A 355 -4.12 5.99 -8.58
CA ASN A 355 -4.46 6.40 -7.22
C ASN A 355 -5.12 7.79 -7.19
N SER A 356 -4.64 8.75 -7.99
CA SER A 356 -5.24 10.09 -8.10
C SER A 356 -6.60 10.10 -8.84
N THR A 357 -6.88 9.07 -9.65
CA THR A 357 -8.05 9.03 -10.53
C THR A 357 -9.10 8.01 -10.09
N TRP A 358 -8.96 7.40 -8.90
CA TRP A 358 -9.83 6.31 -8.44
C TRP A 358 -11.33 6.65 -8.59
N GLU A 359 -11.75 7.79 -8.06
CA GLU A 359 -13.18 8.16 -8.07
C GLU A 359 -13.69 8.42 -9.50
N SER A 360 -12.81 8.89 -10.41
CA SER A 360 -13.18 9.08 -11.83
C SER A 360 -13.15 7.79 -12.66
N LEU A 361 -12.63 6.68 -12.12
CA LEU A 361 -12.82 5.34 -12.70
C LEU A 361 -14.24 4.79 -12.50
N ARG A 362 -15.06 5.41 -11.63
CA ARG A 362 -16.45 5.02 -11.39
C ARG A 362 -16.63 3.53 -11.09
N ILE A 363 -15.66 2.90 -10.43
CA ILE A 363 -15.60 1.44 -10.23
C ILE A 363 -16.86 0.86 -9.59
N PHE A 364 -17.51 1.61 -8.68
CA PHE A 364 -18.78 1.19 -8.09
C PHE A 364 -19.95 1.15 -9.08
N ASP A 365 -19.92 1.86 -10.21
CA ASP A 365 -20.97 1.74 -11.24
C ASP A 365 -20.93 0.42 -12.00
N TYR A 366 -19.72 -0.10 -12.29
CA TYR A 366 -19.57 -1.48 -12.77
C TYR A 366 -20.13 -2.49 -11.76
N PHE A 367 -19.90 -2.27 -10.47
CA PHE A 367 -20.43 -3.14 -9.44
C PHE A 367 -21.94 -2.94 -9.19
N ASN A 368 -22.50 -1.76 -9.43
CA ASN A 368 -23.95 -1.53 -9.45
C ASN A 368 -24.62 -2.41 -10.53
N GLU A 369 -24.01 -2.51 -11.72
CA GLU A 369 -24.46 -3.42 -12.78
C GLU A 369 -24.27 -4.90 -12.40
N LEU A 370 -23.12 -5.28 -11.80
CA LEU A 370 -22.85 -6.66 -11.39
C LEU A 370 -23.82 -7.16 -10.29
N LEU A 371 -24.12 -6.31 -9.30
CA LEU A 371 -25.05 -6.62 -8.20
C LEU A 371 -26.52 -6.46 -8.60
N GLY A 372 -26.80 -5.81 -9.74
CA GLY A 372 -28.16 -5.50 -10.21
C GLY A 372 -28.90 -4.46 -9.34
N ARG A 373 -28.17 -3.67 -8.55
CA ARG A 373 -28.70 -2.68 -7.59
C ARG A 373 -27.66 -1.62 -7.24
N GLU A 374 -28.10 -0.46 -6.79
CA GLU A 374 -27.24 0.61 -6.28
C GLU A 374 -26.57 0.20 -4.95
N ILE A 375 -25.26 0.42 -4.85
CA ILE A 375 -24.44 0.17 -3.65
C ILE A 375 -24.69 1.32 -2.65
N ALA A 376 -25.51 1.05 -1.64
CA ALA A 376 -25.95 2.06 -0.68
C ALA A 376 -25.64 1.70 0.79
N ASN A 377 -25.39 0.43 1.11
CA ASN A 377 -25.26 -0.05 2.50
C ASN A 377 -24.05 -0.97 2.74
N GLU A 378 -23.78 -1.29 4.00
CA GLU A 378 -22.67 -2.15 4.46
C GLU A 378 -22.62 -3.51 3.73
N GLU A 379 -23.77 -4.16 3.51
CA GLU A 379 -23.84 -5.46 2.85
C GLU A 379 -23.47 -5.35 1.37
N ASP A 380 -23.88 -4.29 0.67
CA ASP A 380 -23.50 -4.06 -0.72
C ASP A 380 -21.98 -3.91 -0.88
N TYR A 381 -21.34 -3.09 -0.03
CA TYR A 381 -19.89 -2.93 -0.03
C TYR A 381 -19.15 -4.24 0.31
N MET A 382 -19.72 -5.10 1.17
CA MET A 382 -19.19 -6.44 1.42
C MET A 382 -19.34 -7.38 0.22
N GLU A 383 -20.39 -7.29 -0.59
CA GLU A 383 -20.50 -8.08 -1.84
C GLU A 383 -19.48 -7.63 -2.89
N VAL A 384 -19.23 -6.32 -3.03
CA VAL A 384 -18.14 -5.81 -3.89
C VAL A 384 -16.78 -6.32 -3.44
N ASP A 385 -16.53 -6.34 -2.14
CA ASP A 385 -15.26 -6.78 -1.57
C ASP A 385 -14.99 -8.29 -1.78
N LYS A 386 -16.04 -9.12 -1.70
CA LYS A 386 -15.96 -10.53 -2.10
C LYS A 386 -15.65 -10.68 -3.60
N ALA A 387 -16.31 -9.90 -4.45
CA ALA A 387 -16.12 -9.98 -5.90
C ALA A 387 -14.71 -9.56 -6.34
N ILE A 388 -14.13 -8.51 -5.74
CA ILE A 388 -12.76 -8.07 -6.06
C ILE A 388 -11.69 -9.03 -5.51
N CYS A 389 -11.94 -9.66 -4.34
CA CYS A 389 -11.07 -10.72 -3.81
C CYS A 389 -11.09 -11.97 -4.70
N ASP A 390 -12.26 -12.39 -5.17
CA ASP A 390 -12.40 -13.49 -6.12
C ASP A 390 -11.62 -13.21 -7.42
N TYR A 391 -11.73 -11.98 -7.97
CA TYR A 391 -10.91 -11.56 -9.12
C TYR A 391 -9.41 -11.67 -8.82
N PHE A 392 -8.94 -11.12 -7.70
CA PHE A 392 -7.52 -11.20 -7.34
C PHE A 392 -7.03 -12.64 -7.20
N ASN A 393 -7.81 -13.51 -6.56
CA ASN A 393 -7.48 -14.91 -6.32
C ASN A 393 -7.40 -15.75 -7.60
N ILE A 394 -8.39 -15.61 -8.49
CA ILE A 394 -8.36 -16.30 -9.79
C ILE A 394 -7.20 -15.81 -10.65
N MET A 395 -7.00 -14.50 -10.74
CA MET A 395 -5.93 -13.97 -11.57
C MET A 395 -4.53 -14.29 -11.03
N ARG A 396 -4.35 -14.33 -9.70
CA ARG A 396 -3.15 -14.85 -9.07
C ARG A 396 -2.92 -16.31 -9.46
N CYS A 397 -3.92 -17.18 -9.32
CA CYS A 397 -3.77 -18.60 -9.66
C CYS A 397 -3.48 -18.84 -11.14
N ILE A 398 -4.06 -18.04 -12.05
CA ILE A 398 -3.71 -18.04 -13.48
C ILE A 398 -2.24 -17.62 -13.70
N ASN A 399 -1.74 -16.64 -12.92
CA ASN A 399 -0.37 -16.16 -13.03
C ASN A 399 0.65 -17.18 -12.52
N GLU A 400 0.51 -17.65 -11.27
CA GLU A 400 1.47 -18.59 -10.66
C GLU A 400 1.60 -19.86 -11.53
N ALA A 401 0.48 -20.40 -12.02
CA ALA A 401 0.47 -21.60 -12.87
C ALA A 401 1.14 -21.45 -14.24
N LYS A 402 1.33 -20.22 -14.75
CA LYS A 402 2.07 -19.95 -15.99
C LYS A 402 3.58 -19.87 -15.79
N TYR A 403 4.04 -19.53 -14.58
CA TYR A 403 5.44 -19.28 -14.27
C TYR A 403 6.11 -20.35 -13.38
N ASP A 404 5.37 -21.05 -12.51
CA ASP A 404 5.91 -22.04 -11.58
C ASP A 404 5.46 -23.48 -11.92
N GLN A 405 6.26 -24.20 -12.71
CA GLN A 405 6.11 -25.66 -12.88
C GLN A 405 6.59 -26.48 -11.67
N SER A 406 7.19 -25.82 -10.67
CA SER A 406 7.91 -26.41 -9.53
C SER A 406 7.15 -26.36 -8.20
N ARG A 407 5.81 -26.24 -8.21
CA ARG A 407 4.84 -26.61 -7.14
C ARG A 407 5.36 -26.55 -5.69
N THR A 408 5.95 -25.43 -5.28
CA THR A 408 6.46 -25.26 -3.90
C THR A 408 6.17 -23.88 -3.31
N SER A 409 5.75 -22.92 -4.13
CA SER A 409 5.19 -21.65 -3.67
C SER A 409 3.79 -21.85 -3.04
N VAL A 410 3.60 -21.34 -1.82
CA VAL A 410 2.25 -21.25 -1.20
C VAL A 410 1.53 -20.05 -1.81
N ILE A 411 0.40 -20.29 -2.49
CA ILE A 411 -0.39 -19.21 -3.07
C ILE A 411 -1.17 -18.51 -1.97
N ASN A 412 -0.65 -17.38 -1.48
CA ASN A 412 -1.38 -16.53 -0.53
C ASN A 412 -2.58 -15.88 -1.25
N LEU A 413 -3.77 -16.40 -0.96
CA LEU A 413 -5.05 -15.84 -1.40
C LEU A 413 -5.43 -14.64 -0.54
N ALA A 414 -6.08 -13.64 -1.15
CA ALA A 414 -6.76 -12.57 -0.44
C ALA A 414 -8.11 -13.08 0.08
N ASN A 415 -8.49 -12.66 1.29
CA ASN A 415 -9.81 -12.94 1.86
C ASN A 415 -10.60 -11.64 1.96
N PRO A 416 -11.92 -11.63 1.69
CA PRO A 416 -12.74 -10.43 1.89
C PRO A 416 -12.71 -10.00 3.35
N MET A 417 -12.88 -8.69 3.57
CA MET A 417 -12.84 -8.08 4.89
C MET A 417 -13.93 -8.69 5.79
N LEU A 418 -13.49 -9.41 6.81
CA LEU A 418 -14.39 -10.03 7.78
C LEU A 418 -14.91 -8.98 8.75
N LYS A 419 -16.21 -9.04 9.11
CA LYS A 419 -16.74 -8.22 10.21
C LYS A 419 -16.09 -8.66 11.52
N ASP A 420 -15.14 -7.85 11.94
CA ASP A 420 -14.10 -8.22 12.90
C ASP A 420 -14.62 -8.31 14.33
N LYS A 421 -13.99 -9.20 15.11
CA LYS A 421 -14.21 -9.38 16.56
C LYS A 421 -12.99 -9.02 17.40
N PHE A 422 -11.87 -8.61 16.81
CA PHE A 422 -10.73 -8.11 17.56
C PHE A 422 -11.09 -6.74 18.18
N GLU A 423 -11.40 -6.80 19.47
CA GLU A 423 -11.51 -5.67 20.37
C GLU A 423 -10.12 -5.05 20.58
N CYS A 424 -9.75 -4.17 19.66
CA CYS A 424 -8.55 -3.36 19.72
C CYS A 424 -8.88 -1.89 20.01
N ARG A 425 -7.97 -1.15 20.64
CA ARG A 425 -8.08 0.28 20.94
C ARG A 425 -6.71 0.96 20.84
N LEU A 426 -6.68 2.25 20.50
CA LEU A 426 -5.48 3.09 20.58
C LEU A 426 -5.56 4.03 21.79
N ILE A 427 -4.51 4.02 22.60
CA ILE A 427 -4.38 4.82 23.83
C ILE A 427 -3.09 5.64 23.73
N LYS A 428 -3.10 6.89 24.19
CA LYS A 428 -1.91 7.73 24.26
C LYS A 428 -1.06 7.40 25.49
N ALA A 429 0.26 7.36 25.32
CA ALA A 429 1.22 7.04 26.36
C ALA A 429 2.56 7.77 26.13
N PHE A 430 3.55 7.47 26.98
CA PHE A 430 4.92 7.96 26.84
C PHE A 430 5.91 6.78 26.83
N GLU A 431 6.83 6.80 25.88
CA GLU A 431 7.99 5.89 25.82
C GLU A 431 9.18 6.58 26.48
N ILE A 432 9.99 5.82 27.23
CA ILE A 432 11.21 6.33 27.89
C ILE A 432 12.40 5.51 27.40
N THR A 433 13.27 6.12 26.61
CA THR A 433 14.53 5.50 26.15
C THR A 433 15.68 5.93 27.06
N VAL A 434 16.49 4.95 27.48
CA VAL A 434 17.61 5.14 28.42
C VAL A 434 18.85 4.47 27.83
N GLU A 435 19.98 5.21 27.75
CA GLU A 435 21.18 4.73 27.06
C GLU A 435 21.96 3.62 27.79
N ASN A 436 21.75 3.48 29.10
CA ASN A 436 22.48 2.52 29.95
C ASN A 436 21.52 1.79 30.91
N PRO A 437 21.81 0.54 31.32
CA PRO A 437 21.03 -0.15 32.35
C PRO A 437 21.14 0.58 33.70
N ILE A 438 20.07 1.24 34.12
CA ILE A 438 19.99 1.92 35.43
C ILE A 438 19.67 0.91 36.52
N GLU A 439 20.43 0.93 37.62
CA GLU A 439 20.03 0.22 38.85
C GLU A 439 18.79 0.91 39.46
N PHE A 440 17.71 0.16 39.56
CA PHE A 440 16.40 0.73 39.85
C PHE A 440 16.18 1.13 41.32
N GLY A 441 16.37 2.42 41.60
CA GLY A 441 15.90 3.07 42.82
C GLY A 441 14.37 3.23 42.88
N SER A 442 13.85 3.52 44.07
CA SER A 442 12.41 3.68 44.35
C SER A 442 11.76 4.84 43.57
N ILE A 443 10.58 4.59 42.99
CA ILE A 443 9.81 5.58 42.22
C ILE A 443 9.17 6.61 43.17
N LYS A 444 9.16 7.88 42.75
CA LYS A 444 8.36 8.97 43.35
C LYS A 444 7.81 9.85 42.22
N ALA A 445 6.49 9.99 42.12
CA ALA A 445 5.90 11.00 41.24
C ALA A 445 5.93 12.36 41.92
N ILE A 446 6.23 13.44 41.17
CA ILE A 446 6.24 14.80 41.70
C ILE A 446 5.37 15.68 40.80
N GLY A 447 4.25 16.15 41.32
CA GLY A 447 3.33 17.02 40.57
C GLY A 447 3.88 18.45 40.37
N LEU A 448 3.28 19.20 39.45
CA LEU A 448 3.66 20.56 38.99
C LEU A 448 3.92 21.62 40.08
N LYS A 449 3.62 21.36 41.35
CA LYS A 449 3.88 22.24 42.51
C LYS A 449 4.96 21.69 43.47
N GLY A 450 5.81 20.77 42.99
CA GLY A 450 6.88 20.16 43.78
C GLY A 450 6.41 19.21 44.89
N LYS A 451 5.16 18.74 44.83
CA LYS A 451 4.60 17.79 45.81
C LYS A 451 4.78 16.36 45.33
N GLU A 452 5.30 15.52 46.21
CA GLU A 452 5.31 14.08 46.04
C GLU A 452 3.87 13.53 45.99
N ILE A 453 3.60 12.69 45.00
CA ILE A 453 2.36 11.96 44.80
C ILE A 453 2.65 10.49 45.16
N LEU A 454 1.79 9.89 45.98
CA LEU A 454 1.93 8.48 46.35
C LEU A 454 1.61 7.61 45.14
N ILE A 455 2.44 6.60 44.91
CA ILE A 455 2.23 5.54 43.91
C ILE A 455 1.88 4.29 44.69
N GLU A 456 0.74 3.69 44.37
CA GLU A 456 0.23 2.46 44.99
C GLU A 456 0.62 1.25 44.13
N GLU A 457 0.87 0.09 44.76
CA GLU A 457 1.22 -1.14 44.03
C GLU A 457 -0.04 -1.79 43.44
N SER A 458 0.01 -2.25 42.19
CA SER A 458 -1.16 -2.77 41.43
C SER A 458 -2.18 -1.67 41.11
N VAL A 459 -1.68 -0.58 40.51
CA VAL A 459 -2.45 0.50 39.89
C VAL A 459 -1.68 0.96 38.65
N ASP A 460 -2.31 0.95 37.48
CA ASP A 460 -1.75 1.51 36.26
C ASP A 460 -1.83 3.05 36.22
N TYR A 461 -0.67 3.71 36.05
CA TYR A 461 -0.56 5.17 36.03
C TYR A 461 -0.43 5.75 34.61
N PHE A 462 -1.56 5.87 33.91
CA PHE A 462 -1.66 6.69 32.69
C PHE A 462 -1.92 8.15 33.06
N MET A 463 -1.09 9.09 32.59
CA MET A 463 -1.33 10.53 32.84
C MET A 463 -2.18 11.18 31.75
N ARG A 464 -3.23 11.88 32.20
CA ARG A 464 -4.14 12.70 31.41
C ARG A 464 -3.76 14.19 31.53
N PHE A 465 -3.69 14.91 30.41
CA PHE A 465 -3.40 16.35 30.34
C PHE A 465 -3.97 16.90 29.02
N TYR A 466 -4.68 18.03 28.93
CA TYR A 466 -4.93 19.16 29.87
C TYR A 466 -6.47 19.43 30.00
N GLU A 467 -7.06 20.48 30.59
CA GLU A 467 -6.68 21.71 31.37
C GLU A 467 -7.81 21.91 32.43
N GLN A 468 -7.73 22.65 33.56
CA GLN A 468 -6.81 23.68 34.08
C GLN A 468 -6.42 23.42 35.55
#